data_AF-A0AAE4LH71-F1
#
_entry.id   AF-A0AAE4LH71-F1
#
_cell.length_a   1.000
_cell.length_b   1.000
_cell.length_c   1.000
_cell.angle_alpha   90.00
_cell.angle_beta   90.00
_cell.angle_gamma   90.00
#
_symmetry.space_group_name_H-M   'P 1'
#
loop_
_entity.id
_entity.type
_entity.pdbx_description
1 polymer ?
#
loop_
_entity_poly.entity_id
_entity_poly.type
_entity_poly.pdbx_seq_one_letter_code
_entity_poly.pdbx_strand_id
1 'polypeptide(L)'
;MARGEVEHIQLVFPSKVNEEYRFTFDRYLKGIQISARELKKMNGYYDALVPFKNQLKCTDTLTAVWITVQCPSRVPVGKYHQTIKIEGSKHFTIQLDYNVHHTTIPLKSSIPITVGVENRCMTEGLNDKEADKERQRWVDFVLSYRMTPVFGTQITPERWQYEHSFSPWAWNDKRSIRLLNDRRYSCYMLPFFTLSENELASLLCNIQKKGKLKESLFYIWDEPAYIGMCNYFRRNFL
;
A
#
# COMPACT_ATOMS: atom_id res chain seq x y z
N MET A 1 17.69 -7.24 10.54
CA MET A 1 16.42 -6.51 10.37
C MET A 1 16.24 -5.45 11.45
N ALA A 2 15.81 -4.26 11.09
CA ALA A 2 15.29 -3.24 12.00
C ALA A 2 13.80 -3.48 12.31
N ARG A 3 13.32 -2.97 13.44
CA ARG A 3 11.89 -2.98 13.77
C ARG A 3 11.12 -2.12 12.78
N GLY A 4 10.06 -2.66 12.21
CA GLY A 4 9.27 -2.05 11.13
C GLY A 4 9.74 -2.40 9.71
N GLU A 5 10.81 -3.18 9.56
CA GLU A 5 11.34 -3.58 8.26
C GLU A 5 10.52 -4.72 7.63
N VAL A 6 10.54 -4.77 6.30
CA VAL A 6 9.95 -5.83 5.49
C VAL A 6 11.02 -6.34 4.55
N GLU A 7 11.24 -7.65 4.55
CA GLU A 7 12.21 -8.34 3.70
C GLU A 7 11.50 -9.33 2.79
N HIS A 8 12.10 -9.56 1.63
CA HIS A 8 11.55 -10.42 0.60
C HIS A 8 12.57 -11.44 0.12
N ILE A 9 12.13 -12.68 -0.07
CA ILE A 9 12.95 -13.79 -0.57
C ILE A 9 12.18 -14.46 -1.70
N GLN A 10 12.84 -14.67 -2.83
CA GLN A 10 12.28 -15.47 -3.92
C GLN A 10 12.86 -16.88 -3.87
N LEU A 11 11.99 -17.86 -3.65
CA LEU A 11 12.30 -19.26 -3.81
C LEU A 11 11.92 -19.70 -5.23
N VAL A 12 12.83 -20.36 -5.93
CA VAL A 12 12.57 -20.90 -7.27
C VAL A 12 12.97 -22.36 -7.31
N PHE A 13 12.09 -23.23 -7.83
CA PHE A 13 12.41 -24.64 -8.01
C PHE A 13 11.73 -25.22 -9.25
N PRO A 14 12.34 -26.24 -9.90
CA PRO A 14 11.70 -26.97 -10.99
C PRO A 14 10.48 -27.76 -10.49
N SER A 15 9.38 -27.70 -11.23
CA SER A 15 8.11 -28.36 -10.95
C SER A 15 7.53 -29.00 -12.21
N LYS A 16 6.42 -29.72 -12.07
CA LYS A 16 5.60 -30.17 -13.20
C LYS A 16 4.20 -29.56 -13.10
N VAL A 17 3.54 -29.42 -14.25
CA VAL A 17 2.13 -29.00 -14.30
C VAL A 17 1.28 -29.98 -13.49
N ASN A 18 0.37 -29.46 -12.67
CA ASN A 18 -0.49 -30.19 -11.73
C ASN A 18 0.22 -30.86 -10.54
N GLU A 19 1.52 -30.67 -10.39
CA GLU A 19 2.20 -31.07 -9.17
C GLU A 19 1.73 -30.21 -7.99
N GLU A 20 1.61 -30.81 -6.82
CA GLU A 20 1.16 -30.11 -5.61
C GLU A 20 2.25 -30.12 -4.54
N TYR A 21 2.43 -28.96 -3.92
CA TYR A 21 3.34 -28.77 -2.81
C TYR A 21 2.60 -28.23 -1.60
N ARG A 22 2.90 -28.81 -0.43
CA ARG A 22 2.43 -28.36 0.87
C ARG A 22 3.52 -27.58 1.57
N PHE A 23 3.20 -26.35 1.98
CA PHE A 23 4.06 -25.47 2.76
C PHE A 23 3.64 -25.52 4.22
N THR A 24 4.58 -25.89 5.08
CA THR A 24 4.41 -25.89 6.53
C THR A 24 5.41 -24.91 7.13
N PHE A 25 4.89 -23.82 7.69
CA PHE A 25 5.67 -22.84 8.44
C PHE A 25 5.68 -23.30 9.90
N ASP A 26 6.86 -23.61 10.44
CA ASP A 26 6.98 -23.87 11.88
C ASP A 26 6.46 -22.67 12.70
N ARG A 27 6.01 -22.92 13.94
CA ARG A 27 5.23 -22.01 14.79
C ARG A 27 5.48 -20.52 14.53
N TYR A 28 4.38 -19.76 14.42
CA TYR A 28 4.35 -18.29 14.48
C TYR A 28 5.41 -17.77 15.46
N LEU A 29 6.51 -17.25 14.91
CA LEU A 29 7.51 -16.53 15.70
C LEU A 29 6.77 -15.48 16.51
N LYS A 30 7.07 -15.36 17.82
CA LYS A 30 6.44 -14.35 18.68
C LYS A 30 6.74 -12.95 18.13
N GLY A 31 5.83 -12.45 17.29
CA GLY A 31 5.86 -11.11 16.73
C GLY A 31 6.34 -10.97 15.28
N ILE A 32 7.03 -11.94 14.64
CA ILE A 32 7.42 -11.84 13.22
C ILE A 32 6.32 -12.43 12.34
N GLN A 33 5.92 -11.70 11.30
CA GLN A 33 4.87 -12.12 10.37
C GLN A 33 5.50 -12.62 9.07
N ILE A 34 5.01 -13.76 8.57
CA ILE A 34 5.51 -14.37 7.33
C ILE A 34 4.32 -14.66 6.44
N SER A 35 4.46 -14.36 5.15
CA SER A 35 3.49 -14.71 4.11
C SER A 35 4.19 -15.25 2.88
N ALA A 36 3.52 -16.14 2.15
CA ALA A 36 4.00 -16.66 0.89
C ALA A 36 2.97 -16.42 -0.22
N ARG A 37 3.46 -16.09 -1.41
CA ARG A 37 2.67 -15.84 -2.62
C ARG A 37 3.35 -16.52 -3.80
N GLU A 38 2.58 -17.12 -4.68
CA GLU A 38 3.09 -17.65 -5.94
C GLU A 38 3.31 -16.49 -6.91
N LEU A 39 4.45 -16.47 -7.57
CA LEU A 39 4.68 -15.56 -8.69
C LEU A 39 4.09 -16.19 -9.96
N LYS A 40 2.91 -15.72 -10.36
CA LYS A 40 2.17 -16.21 -11.52
C LYS A 40 2.43 -15.39 -12.77
N LYS A 41 2.37 -16.09 -13.90
CA LYS A 41 2.36 -15.44 -15.21
C LYS A 41 1.00 -14.79 -15.49
N MET A 42 1.02 -13.53 -15.91
CA MET A 42 -0.08 -12.84 -16.54
C MET A 42 0.37 -12.43 -17.95
N ASN A 43 -0.40 -12.80 -18.97
CA ASN A 43 -0.05 -12.54 -20.38
C ASN A 43 1.38 -12.97 -20.77
N GLY A 44 1.86 -14.09 -20.21
CA GLY A 44 3.18 -14.65 -20.49
C GLY A 44 4.32 -14.13 -19.58
N TYR A 45 4.11 -13.09 -18.79
CA TYR A 45 5.12 -12.48 -17.92
C TYR A 45 4.85 -12.76 -16.45
N TYR A 46 5.89 -13.03 -15.67
CA TYR A 46 5.79 -13.21 -14.22
C TYR A 46 5.47 -11.87 -13.52
N ASP A 47 4.19 -11.57 -13.36
CA ASP A 47 3.73 -10.21 -13.05
C ASP A 47 2.74 -10.14 -11.87
N ALA A 48 2.32 -11.29 -11.33
CA ALA A 48 1.35 -11.33 -10.23
C ALA A 48 1.84 -12.14 -9.04
N LEU A 49 1.73 -11.57 -7.85
CA LEU A 49 1.92 -12.29 -6.59
C LEU A 49 0.56 -12.76 -6.05
N VAL A 50 0.28 -14.05 -6.19
CA VAL A 50 -1.01 -14.66 -5.81
C VAL A 50 -0.88 -15.35 -4.45
N PRO A 51 -1.65 -14.96 -3.43
CA PRO A 51 -1.59 -15.62 -2.13
C PRO A 51 -2.13 -17.05 -2.23
N PHE A 52 -1.46 -17.97 -1.52
CA PHE A 52 -1.95 -19.32 -1.28
C PHE A 52 -1.89 -19.59 0.22
N LYS A 53 -2.70 -20.53 0.72
CA LYS A 53 -2.71 -20.86 2.15
C LYS A 53 -1.47 -21.68 2.50
N ASN A 54 -1.57 -22.98 2.29
CA ASN A 54 -0.53 -23.96 2.60
C ASN A 54 -0.37 -25.00 1.48
N GLN A 55 -1.20 -24.95 0.44
CA GLN A 55 -1.12 -25.83 -0.71
C GLN A 55 -0.94 -24.97 -1.96
N LEU A 56 0.00 -25.39 -2.79
CA LEU A 56 0.36 -24.75 -4.04
C LEU A 56 0.26 -25.78 -5.16
N LYS A 57 -0.59 -25.52 -6.15
CA LYS A 57 -0.70 -26.35 -7.35
C LYS A 57 0.08 -25.69 -8.49
N CYS A 58 1.15 -26.33 -8.90
CA CYS A 58 2.06 -25.84 -9.92
C CYS A 58 1.38 -25.80 -11.29
N THR A 59 1.47 -24.67 -11.98
CA THR A 59 0.90 -24.49 -13.34
C THR A 59 1.96 -24.47 -14.43
N ASP A 60 3.23 -24.63 -14.09
CA ASP A 60 4.37 -24.54 -15.03
C ASP A 60 5.50 -25.50 -14.62
N THR A 61 6.51 -25.59 -15.47
CA THR A 61 7.77 -26.33 -15.29
C THR A 61 8.71 -25.70 -14.27
N LEU A 62 8.46 -24.42 -13.93
CA LEU A 62 9.20 -23.67 -12.92
C LEU A 62 8.20 -23.01 -11.98
N THR A 63 8.37 -23.23 -10.68
CA THR A 63 7.57 -22.57 -9.64
C THR A 63 8.44 -21.54 -8.93
N ALA A 64 7.92 -20.32 -8.82
CA ALA A 64 8.52 -19.23 -8.07
C ALA A 64 7.58 -18.80 -6.94
N VAL A 65 8.11 -18.74 -5.72
CA VAL A 65 7.37 -18.35 -4.52
C VAL A 65 8.05 -17.15 -3.89
N TRP A 66 7.27 -16.09 -3.69
CA TRP A 66 7.67 -14.89 -2.99
C TRP A 66 7.33 -14.99 -1.51
N ILE A 67 8.36 -15.07 -0.67
CA ILE A 67 8.23 -15.10 0.78
C ILE A 67 8.48 -13.69 1.29
N THR A 68 7.54 -13.16 2.08
CA THR A 68 7.67 -11.84 2.71
C THR A 68 7.74 -12.01 4.22
N VAL A 69 8.77 -11.45 4.83
CA VAL A 69 9.00 -11.42 6.27
C VAL A 69 8.81 -9.99 6.75
N GLN A 70 7.84 -9.76 7.60
CA GLN A 70 7.56 -8.45 8.18
C GLN A 70 7.97 -8.47 9.64
N CYS A 71 8.80 -7.50 10.05
CA CYS A 71 9.17 -7.26 11.43
C CYS A 71 8.35 -6.10 11.98
N PRO A 72 7.29 -6.32 12.77
CA PRO A 72 6.55 -5.25 13.41
C PRO A 72 7.43 -4.34 14.29
N SER A 73 7.00 -3.09 14.45
CA SER A 73 7.77 -2.05 15.16
C SER A 73 8.01 -2.32 16.65
N ARG A 74 7.28 -3.27 17.26
CA ARG A 74 7.35 -3.62 18.69
C ARG A 74 7.93 -5.00 18.97
N VAL A 75 8.46 -5.68 17.95
CA VAL A 75 9.12 -6.98 18.13
C VAL A 75 10.33 -6.81 19.05
N PRO A 76 10.56 -7.71 20.03
CA PRO A 76 11.76 -7.69 20.84
C PRO A 76 13.04 -7.79 20.01
N VAL A 77 14.12 -7.21 20.51
CA VAL A 77 15.46 -7.40 19.92
C VAL A 77 15.91 -8.82 20.21
N GLY A 78 16.55 -9.47 19.23
CA GLY A 78 17.04 -10.84 19.41
C GLY A 78 17.20 -11.62 18.11
N LYS A 79 17.54 -12.89 18.28
CA LYS A 79 17.66 -13.85 17.18
C LYS A 79 16.36 -14.63 17.04
N TYR A 80 15.88 -14.72 15.80
CA TYR A 80 14.67 -15.42 15.42
C TYR A 80 15.03 -16.46 14.35
N HIS A 81 14.41 -17.63 14.41
CA HIS A 81 14.68 -18.73 13.50
C HIS A 81 13.35 -19.27 13.00
N GLN A 82 13.17 -19.32 11.68
CA GLN A 82 12.00 -19.90 11.05
C GLN A 82 12.42 -21.07 10.17
N THR A 83 11.69 -22.17 10.27
CA THR A 83 11.79 -23.26 9.30
C THR A 83 10.54 -23.30 8.43
N ILE A 84 10.72 -23.44 7.12
CA ILE A 84 9.65 -23.66 6.14
C ILE A 84 9.90 -25.03 5.52
N LYS A 85 8.99 -25.96 5.76
CA LYS A 85 9.01 -27.30 5.16
C LYS A 85 8.11 -27.29 3.92
N ILE A 86 8.63 -27.85 2.84
CA ILE A 86 7.95 -27.91 1.54
C ILE A 86 7.91 -29.37 1.14
N GLU A 87 6.72 -29.93 1.02
CA GLU A 87 6.49 -31.36 0.81
C GLU A 87 5.68 -31.56 -0.49
N GLY A 88 6.15 -32.42 -1.39
CA GLY A 88 5.55 -32.69 -2.69
C GLY A 88 6.25 -33.87 -3.36
N SER A 89 6.47 -33.84 -4.69
CA SER A 89 7.34 -34.87 -5.30
C SER A 89 8.80 -34.76 -4.85
N LYS A 90 9.19 -33.55 -4.41
CA LYS A 90 10.45 -33.26 -3.74
C LYS A 90 10.19 -32.67 -2.36
N HIS A 91 11.14 -32.87 -1.46
CA HIS A 91 11.08 -32.38 -0.09
C HIS A 91 12.20 -31.37 0.12
N PHE A 92 11.85 -30.17 0.57
CA PHE A 92 12.80 -29.11 0.86
C PHE A 92 12.54 -28.56 2.25
N THR A 93 13.61 -28.12 2.90
CA THR A 93 13.53 -27.39 4.16
C THR A 93 14.33 -26.11 4.00
N ILE A 94 13.70 -24.98 4.26
CA ILE A 94 14.33 -23.66 4.23
C ILE A 94 14.44 -23.17 5.66
N GLN A 95 15.65 -22.85 6.08
CA GLN A 95 15.93 -22.20 7.35
C GLN A 95 16.17 -20.72 7.11
N LEU A 96 15.45 -19.88 7.85
CA LEU A 96 15.56 -18.44 7.78
C LEU A 96 15.93 -17.92 9.17
N ASP A 97 17.10 -17.31 9.26
CA ASP A 97 17.64 -16.74 10.50
C ASP A 97 17.60 -15.22 10.43
N TYR A 98 17.01 -14.60 11.44
CA TYR A 98 16.85 -13.15 11.51
C TYR A 98 17.45 -12.59 12.79
N ASN A 99 18.27 -11.56 12.65
CA ASN A 99 18.71 -10.74 13.78
C ASN A 99 17.88 -9.46 13.79
N VAL A 100 17.01 -9.30 14.79
CA VAL A 100 16.29 -8.05 15.02
C VAL A 100 17.16 -7.15 15.88
N HIS A 101 17.60 -6.02 15.33
CA HIS A 101 18.50 -5.08 15.99
C HIS A 101 17.74 -4.02 16.80
N HIS A 102 18.45 -3.32 17.69
CA HIS A 102 17.91 -2.20 18.47
C HIS A 102 17.78 -0.92 17.63
N THR A 103 17.15 -1.03 16.46
CA THR A 103 16.87 0.05 15.52
C THR A 103 15.40 -0.03 15.13
N THR A 104 14.73 1.11 15.02
CA THR A 104 13.33 1.17 14.61
C THR A 104 13.20 2.10 13.42
N ILE A 105 12.64 1.59 12.33
CA ILE A 105 12.28 2.40 11.17
C ILE A 105 11.08 3.28 11.57
N PRO A 106 11.15 4.61 11.37
CA PRO A 106 10.06 5.54 11.68
C PRO A 106 8.72 5.12 11.06
N LEU A 107 7.60 5.51 11.69
CA LEU A 107 6.24 5.16 11.22
C LEU A 107 5.83 5.89 9.94
N LYS A 108 6.51 6.98 9.59
CA LYS A 108 6.29 7.78 8.39
C LYS A 108 7.62 8.28 7.85
N SER A 109 7.69 8.56 6.56
CA SER A 109 8.86 9.15 5.93
C SER A 109 9.11 10.59 6.44
N SER A 110 10.38 10.99 6.57
CA SER A 110 10.76 12.39 6.83
C SER A 110 10.57 13.28 5.60
N ILE A 111 10.62 12.68 4.40
CA ILE A 111 10.32 13.33 3.13
C ILE A 111 8.90 12.94 2.74
N PRO A 112 7.98 13.87 2.44
CA PRO A 112 6.66 13.53 1.97
C PRO A 112 6.73 12.68 0.69
N ILE A 113 6.14 11.47 0.75
CA ILE A 113 6.01 10.58 -0.41
C ILE A 113 4.53 10.29 -0.56
N THR A 114 3.99 10.56 -1.74
CA THR A 114 2.58 10.34 -2.06
C THR A 114 2.43 9.24 -3.11
N VAL A 115 1.39 8.43 -2.98
CA VAL A 115 0.97 7.46 -4.01
C VAL A 115 -0.44 7.83 -4.44
N GLY A 116 -0.61 8.11 -5.73
CA GLY A 116 -1.93 8.29 -6.34
C GLY A 116 -2.68 6.97 -6.34
N VAL A 117 -3.93 6.98 -5.86
CA VAL A 117 -4.80 5.80 -5.83
C VAL A 117 -6.12 6.16 -6.52
N GLU A 118 -6.35 5.61 -7.71
CA GLU A 118 -7.58 5.86 -8.45
C GLU A 118 -8.78 5.14 -7.81
N ASN A 119 -9.77 5.91 -7.37
CA ASN A 119 -10.92 5.37 -6.64
C ASN A 119 -11.69 4.32 -7.45
N ARG A 120 -11.85 4.52 -8.76
CA ARG A 120 -12.57 3.55 -9.62
C ARG A 120 -11.89 2.18 -9.63
N CYS A 121 -10.57 2.15 -9.85
CA CYS A 121 -9.80 0.91 -9.92
C CYS A 121 -9.85 0.10 -8.61
N MET A 122 -10.12 0.74 -7.47
CA MET A 122 -10.27 0.05 -6.19
C MET A 122 -11.64 -0.59 -5.98
N THR A 123 -12.71 -0.01 -6.54
CA THR A 123 -14.09 -0.34 -6.15
C THR A 123 -14.97 -0.81 -7.30
N GLU A 124 -14.50 -0.77 -8.54
CA GLU A 124 -15.25 -1.21 -9.71
C GLU A 124 -15.67 -2.69 -9.59
N GLY A 125 -16.95 -2.96 -9.88
CA GLY A 125 -17.52 -4.31 -9.79
C GLY A 125 -17.82 -4.80 -8.37
N LEU A 126 -17.53 -4.01 -7.32
CA LEU A 126 -17.81 -4.35 -5.93
C LEU A 126 -19.12 -3.73 -5.44
N ASN A 127 -19.80 -4.40 -4.53
CA ASN A 127 -20.90 -3.76 -3.78
C ASN A 127 -20.35 -2.79 -2.73
N ASP A 128 -21.20 -1.92 -2.16
CA ASP A 128 -20.78 -0.88 -1.21
C ASP A 128 -19.97 -1.40 -0.02
N LYS A 129 -20.34 -2.57 0.52
CA LYS A 129 -19.67 -3.16 1.70
C LYS A 129 -18.29 -3.70 1.33
N GLU A 130 -18.15 -4.29 0.16
CA GLU A 130 -16.87 -4.77 -0.38
C GLU A 130 -15.98 -3.60 -0.75
N ALA A 131 -16.52 -2.60 -1.46
CA ALA A 131 -15.83 -1.36 -1.79
C ALA A 131 -15.30 -0.66 -0.55
N ASP A 132 -16.07 -0.62 0.54
CA ASP A 132 -15.62 -0.01 1.79
C ASP A 132 -14.43 -0.72 2.43
N LYS A 133 -14.46 -2.06 2.43
CA LYS A 133 -13.34 -2.88 2.90
C LYS A 133 -12.10 -2.67 2.04
N GLU A 134 -12.27 -2.60 0.72
CA GLU A 134 -11.15 -2.39 -0.20
C GLU A 134 -10.54 -1.00 -0.05
N ARG A 135 -11.34 0.06 0.14
CA ARG A 135 -10.84 1.41 0.47
C ARG A 135 -9.95 1.38 1.71
N GLN A 136 -10.41 0.76 2.80
CA GLN A 136 -9.63 0.65 4.03
C GLN A 136 -8.37 -0.21 3.82
N ARG A 137 -8.47 -1.31 3.07
CA ARG A 137 -7.32 -2.17 2.72
C ARG A 137 -6.24 -1.38 1.99
N TRP A 138 -6.61 -0.54 1.03
CA TRP A 138 -5.67 0.32 0.29
C TRP A 138 -5.04 1.40 1.16
N VAL A 139 -5.81 2.06 2.03
CA VAL A 139 -5.27 2.99 3.03
C VAL A 139 -4.19 2.31 3.87
N ASP A 140 -4.50 1.14 4.44
CA ASP A 140 -3.55 0.41 5.29
C ASP A 140 -2.34 -0.11 4.52
N PHE A 141 -2.55 -0.55 3.27
CA PHE A 141 -1.48 -1.00 2.39
C PHE A 141 -0.48 0.12 2.13
N VAL A 142 -0.91 1.27 1.60
CA VAL A 142 0.00 2.38 1.24
C VAL A 142 0.71 2.93 2.48
N LEU A 143 -0.02 3.09 3.59
CA LEU A 143 0.57 3.55 4.85
C LEU A 143 1.57 2.55 5.45
N SER A 144 1.42 1.24 5.19
CA SER A 144 2.39 0.23 5.63
C SER A 144 3.76 0.39 4.96
N TYR A 145 3.80 0.98 3.76
CA TYR A 145 5.02 1.37 3.06
C TYR A 145 5.51 2.77 3.44
N ARG A 146 4.90 3.43 4.43
CA ARG A 146 5.24 4.79 4.90
C ARG A 146 5.04 5.86 3.83
N MET A 147 4.18 5.56 2.87
CA MET A 147 3.73 6.46 1.83
C MET A 147 2.36 7.00 2.21
N THR A 148 2.04 8.20 1.75
CA THR A 148 0.72 8.82 1.95
C THR A 148 -0.17 8.52 0.75
N PRO A 149 -1.32 7.86 0.92
CA PRO A 149 -2.25 7.67 -0.17
C PRO A 149 -2.94 8.99 -0.53
N VAL A 150 -3.03 9.26 -1.82
CA VAL A 150 -3.75 10.40 -2.39
C VAL A 150 -4.79 9.83 -3.35
N PHE A 151 -6.04 9.83 -2.91
CA PHE A 151 -7.15 9.22 -3.61
C PHE A 151 -7.63 10.16 -4.71
N GLY A 152 -7.51 9.70 -5.95
CA GLY A 152 -7.95 10.39 -7.16
C GLY A 152 -9.37 9.99 -7.54
N THR A 153 -10.17 10.97 -7.93
CA THR A 153 -11.42 10.73 -8.66
C THR A 153 -11.38 11.57 -9.94
N GLN A 154 -11.51 10.92 -11.10
CA GLN A 154 -11.63 11.63 -12.37
C GLN A 154 -12.95 12.42 -12.39
N ILE A 155 -12.87 13.74 -12.53
CA ILE A 155 -14.05 14.63 -12.49
C ILE A 155 -14.73 14.71 -13.85
N THR A 156 -13.93 14.67 -14.92
CA THR A 156 -14.43 14.74 -16.30
C THR A 156 -13.86 13.58 -17.11
N PRO A 157 -14.68 12.70 -17.72
CA PRO A 157 -14.17 11.61 -18.54
C PRO A 157 -13.29 12.07 -19.71
N GLU A 158 -13.56 13.26 -20.25
CA GLU A 158 -12.93 13.81 -21.46
C GLU A 158 -11.60 14.52 -21.18
N ARG A 159 -11.26 14.78 -19.92
CA ARG A 159 -9.99 15.39 -19.52
C ARG A 159 -9.35 14.60 -18.39
N TRP A 160 -8.03 14.57 -18.34
CA TRP A 160 -7.29 13.94 -17.22
C TRP A 160 -7.28 14.88 -16.00
N GLN A 161 -8.46 15.34 -15.60
CA GLN A 161 -8.68 16.19 -14.43
C GLN A 161 -9.11 15.31 -13.25
N TYR A 162 -8.23 15.22 -12.27
CA TYR A 162 -8.43 14.45 -11.06
C TYR A 162 -8.61 15.37 -9.87
N GLU A 163 -9.66 15.13 -9.09
CA GLU A 163 -9.70 15.61 -7.71
C GLU A 163 -8.86 14.67 -6.85
N HIS A 164 -8.02 15.25 -6.00
CA HIS A 164 -7.21 14.48 -5.05
C HIS A 164 -7.64 14.74 -3.60
N SER A 165 -7.74 13.65 -2.85
CA SER A 165 -8.10 13.67 -1.44
C SER A 165 -7.15 12.80 -0.61
N PHE A 166 -6.88 13.19 0.64
CA PHE A 166 -6.15 12.33 1.58
C PHE A 166 -6.97 11.09 2.02
N SER A 167 -8.26 11.05 1.70
CA SER A 167 -9.24 10.06 2.13
C SER A 167 -10.07 9.52 0.95
N PRO A 168 -10.37 8.22 0.90
CA PRO A 168 -11.27 7.66 -0.11
C PRO A 168 -12.77 7.88 0.21
N TRP A 169 -13.07 8.43 1.38
CA TRP A 169 -14.42 8.84 1.79
C TRP A 169 -14.57 10.36 1.77
N ALA A 170 -15.83 10.82 1.77
CA ALA A 170 -16.19 12.24 1.86
C ALA A 170 -15.54 12.92 3.07
N TRP A 171 -15.16 14.19 2.91
CA TRP A 171 -14.35 14.93 3.89
C TRP A 171 -14.94 14.98 5.31
N ASN A 172 -16.27 15.00 5.41
CA ASN A 172 -17.02 15.06 6.66
C ASN A 172 -17.35 13.67 7.23
N ASP A 173 -16.93 12.59 6.57
CA ASP A 173 -17.08 11.24 7.07
C ASP A 173 -16.19 11.01 8.30
N LYS A 174 -16.76 10.38 9.32
CA LYS A 174 -16.06 9.95 10.54
C LYS A 174 -14.77 9.15 10.27
N ARG A 175 -14.69 8.44 9.15
CA ARG A 175 -13.48 7.71 8.71
C ARG A 175 -12.40 8.67 8.21
N SER A 176 -12.75 9.66 7.40
CA SER A 176 -11.82 10.73 6.96
C SER A 176 -11.28 11.52 8.14
N ILE A 177 -12.16 11.87 9.10
CA ILE A 177 -11.75 12.54 10.34
C ILE A 177 -10.78 11.67 11.17
N ARG A 178 -10.95 10.35 11.13
CA ARG A 178 -10.01 9.41 11.78
C ARG A 178 -8.65 9.41 11.11
N LEU A 179 -8.60 9.47 9.78
CA LEU A 179 -7.35 9.52 9.01
C LEU A 179 -6.54 10.81 9.27
N LEU A 180 -7.20 11.94 9.54
CA LEU A 180 -6.52 13.16 9.98
C LEU A 180 -5.72 12.99 11.29
N ASN A 181 -6.03 11.96 12.09
CA ASN A 181 -5.32 11.63 13.31
C ASN A 181 -4.35 10.44 13.14
N ASP A 182 -4.32 9.79 11.97
CA ASP A 182 -3.42 8.66 11.73
C ASP A 182 -1.97 9.16 11.62
N ARG A 183 -1.13 8.65 12.53
CA ARG A 183 0.28 9.08 12.67
C ARG A 183 1.18 8.61 11.53
N ARG A 184 0.69 7.72 10.66
CA ARG A 184 1.41 7.22 9.48
C ARG A 184 1.38 8.20 8.30
N TYR A 185 0.44 9.14 8.27
CA TYR A 185 0.41 10.19 7.24
C TYR A 185 1.60 11.12 7.39
N SER A 186 2.32 11.35 6.27
CA SER A 186 3.39 12.34 6.18
C SER A 186 2.86 13.73 5.86
N CYS A 187 1.81 13.80 5.05
CA CYS A 187 1.14 15.04 4.67
C CYS A 187 -0.34 14.80 4.34
N TYR A 188 -1.14 15.85 4.17
CA TYR A 188 -2.53 15.77 3.72
C TYR A 188 -2.75 16.58 2.45
N MET A 189 -3.19 15.93 1.38
CA MET A 189 -3.50 16.60 0.11
C MET A 189 -4.80 17.40 0.22
N LEU A 190 -4.75 18.70 -0.09
CA LEU A 190 -5.86 19.67 -0.03
C LEU A 190 -5.75 20.71 -1.16
N PRO A 191 -6.81 21.49 -1.44
CA PRO A 191 -8.20 21.28 -1.03
C PRO A 191 -8.91 20.24 -1.89
N PHE A 192 -10.18 19.94 -1.56
CA PHE A 192 -11.07 19.14 -2.40
C PHE A 192 -11.87 20.11 -3.27
N PHE A 193 -11.60 20.12 -4.58
CA PHE A 193 -12.12 21.11 -5.52
C PHE A 193 -13.59 20.92 -5.91
N THR A 194 -14.15 19.73 -5.70
CA THR A 194 -15.58 19.48 -5.96
C THR A 194 -16.48 20.01 -4.84
N LEU A 195 -15.91 20.43 -3.72
CA LEU A 195 -16.65 21.01 -2.61
C LEU A 195 -17.20 22.39 -2.96
N SER A 196 -18.41 22.68 -2.48
CA SER A 196 -18.92 24.04 -2.45
C SER A 196 -18.04 24.94 -1.57
N GLU A 197 -18.10 26.25 -1.77
CA GLU A 197 -17.34 27.23 -0.98
C GLU A 197 -17.55 27.06 0.54
N ASN A 198 -18.81 26.82 0.95
CA ASN A 198 -19.16 26.58 2.36
C ASN A 198 -18.55 25.29 2.92
N GLU A 199 -18.53 24.22 2.12
CA GLU A 199 -17.93 22.94 2.50
C GLU A 199 -16.41 23.05 2.57
N LEU A 200 -15.79 23.74 1.61
CA LEU A 200 -14.35 23.99 1.62
C LEU A 200 -13.93 24.82 2.83
N ALA A 201 -14.65 25.91 3.13
CA ALA A 201 -14.42 26.72 4.32
C ALA A 201 -14.55 25.88 5.60
N SER A 202 -15.55 24.99 5.66
CA SER A 202 -15.77 24.09 6.79
C SER A 202 -14.65 23.06 6.94
N LEU A 203 -14.18 22.47 5.84
CA LEU A 203 -13.05 21.55 5.79
C LEU A 203 -11.77 22.23 6.31
N LEU A 204 -11.42 23.39 5.77
CA LEU A 204 -10.21 24.13 6.15
C LEU A 204 -10.27 24.57 7.62
N CYS A 205 -11.43 25.05 8.08
CA CYS A 205 -11.64 25.40 9.49
C CYS A 205 -11.45 24.19 10.41
N ASN A 206 -11.95 23.01 10.02
CA ASN A 206 -11.77 21.76 10.78
C ASN A 206 -10.28 21.35 10.85
N ILE A 207 -9.59 21.36 9.72
CA ILE A 207 -8.16 21.01 9.62
C ILE A 207 -7.30 21.99 10.42
N GLN A 208 -7.61 23.28 10.37
CA GLN A 208 -6.94 24.31 11.15
C GLN A 208 -7.17 24.12 12.66
N LYS A 209 -8.42 23.88 13.09
CA LYS A 209 -8.75 23.60 14.50
C LYS A 209 -8.01 22.37 15.04
N LYS A 210 -7.70 21.40 14.18
CA LYS A 210 -6.91 20.21 14.53
C LYS A 210 -5.39 20.44 14.47
N GLY A 211 -4.93 21.63 14.09
CA GLY A 211 -3.51 21.95 13.95
C GLY A 211 -2.83 21.23 12.78
N LYS A 212 -3.61 20.74 11.81
CA LYS A 212 -3.14 19.89 10.71
C LYS A 212 -2.78 20.65 9.43
N LEU A 213 -3.10 21.94 9.37
CA LEU A 213 -2.86 22.79 8.20
C LEU A 213 -1.37 22.87 7.80
N LYS A 214 -0.47 22.86 8.79
CA LYS A 214 1.00 22.85 8.56
C LYS A 214 1.52 21.51 8.01
N GLU A 215 0.73 20.44 8.13
CA GLU A 215 1.02 19.11 7.59
C GLU A 215 0.33 18.93 6.22
N SER A 216 -0.32 19.96 5.67
CA SER A 216 -1.06 19.88 4.42
C SER A 216 -0.22 20.32 3.22
N LEU A 217 -0.38 19.61 2.11
CA LEU A 217 0.12 20.01 0.81
C LEU A 217 -1.04 20.62 0.03
N PHE A 218 -0.90 21.87 -0.41
CA PHE A 218 -1.88 22.52 -1.28
C PHE A 218 -1.54 22.19 -2.73
N TYR A 219 -2.44 21.48 -3.39
CA TYR A 219 -2.29 21.01 -4.76
C TYR A 219 -3.55 21.31 -5.53
N ILE A 220 -3.40 21.77 -6.77
CA ILE A 220 -4.51 22.36 -7.54
C ILE A 220 -5.01 21.41 -8.63
N TRP A 221 -4.16 21.01 -9.57
CA TRP A 221 -4.46 20.02 -10.60
C TRP A 221 -3.17 19.33 -11.04
N ASP A 222 -3.28 18.08 -11.49
CA ASP A 222 -2.15 17.34 -12.09
C ASP A 222 -1.80 17.88 -13.48
N GLU A 223 -2.82 18.36 -14.21
CA GLU A 223 -2.67 18.91 -15.55
C GLU A 223 -3.19 20.35 -15.60
N PRO A 224 -2.40 21.31 -16.12
CA PRO A 224 -2.91 22.65 -16.40
C PRO A 224 -4.04 22.55 -17.44
N ALA A 225 -5.19 23.17 -17.15
CA ALA A 225 -6.35 23.13 -18.04
C ALA A 225 -6.06 23.57 -19.49
N TYR A 226 -4.99 24.36 -19.70
CA TYR A 226 -4.46 24.76 -21.00
C TYR A 226 -2.93 24.88 -20.94
N ILE A 227 -2.21 24.16 -21.81
CA ILE A 227 -0.74 24.31 -21.99
C ILE A 227 -0.35 25.76 -22.32
N GLY A 228 -1.20 26.50 -23.04
CA GLY A 228 -1.01 27.93 -23.31
C GLY A 228 -0.93 28.79 -22.04
N MET A 229 -1.62 28.39 -20.97
CA MET A 229 -1.63 29.08 -19.69
C MET A 229 -0.31 28.83 -18.92
N CYS A 230 0.30 27.65 -19.05
CA CYS A 230 1.64 27.39 -18.49
C CYS A 230 2.71 28.29 -19.09
N ASN A 231 2.66 28.53 -20.41
CA ASN A 231 3.60 29.45 -21.07
C ASN A 231 3.37 30.91 -20.63
N TYR A 232 2.12 31.31 -20.36
CA TYR A 232 1.81 32.61 -19.79
C TYR A 232 2.38 32.76 -18.38
N PHE A 233 2.18 31.76 -17.49
CA PHE A 233 2.70 31.82 -16.13
C PHE A 233 4.23 31.83 -16.09
N ARG A 234 4.89 30.98 -16.90
CA ARG A 234 6.36 30.95 -17.02
C ARG A 234 6.96 32.26 -17.52
N ARG A 235 6.22 33.07 -18.28
CA ARG A 235 6.73 34.34 -18.82
C ARG A 235 6.49 35.53 -17.90
N ASN A 236 5.50 35.44 -17.01
CA ASN A 236 5.04 36.60 -16.24
C ASN A 236 5.27 36.47 -14.73
N PHE A 237 5.53 35.27 -14.21
CA PHE A 237 5.61 35.03 -12.77
C PHE A 237 6.77 34.13 -12.32
N LEU A 238 7.55 33.58 -13.26
CA LEU A 238 8.81 32.87 -13.04
C LEU A 238 9.90 33.53 -13.87
#